data_AF-A0A8H2X2C5-F1
#
_entry.id   AF-A0A8H2X2C5-F1
#
_cell.length_a   1.000
_cell.length_b   1.000
_cell.length_c   1.000
_cell.angle_alpha   90.00
_cell.angle_beta   90.00
_cell.angle_gamma   90.00
#
_symmetry.space_group_name_H-M   'P 1'
#
loop_
_entity.id
_entity.type
_entity.pdbx_description
1 polymer ?
#
loop_
_entity_poly.entity_id
_entity_poly.type
_entity_poly.pdbx_seq_one_letter_code
_entity_poly.pdbx_strand_id
1 'polypeptide(L)'
;MPKRTTKSDEQQPTLRKRAQEKISQMWSNWGKAPGGWKLKVHTYGEKLVDRIDFEELALASIDTSLGPKISQLGTHDSAGKKLSEQQAKTHTVSIPLIYPPSFVSSVDPLANLQEQLVLRSPLHRRKTWFWVGVIPLTAPFMLIPVIPNLPFFFCVWRAWTHWKAHKASSYLLELSNKEAIHTSPSEDLDKVYEKASRLLPYPSRGINKEHNDLKFDSNIVQLLPNPAQTVSHIVDAYSLSKEAERSMLRAIEQARIRSQIDEAKSES
;
A
#
# COMPACT_ATOMS: atom_id res chain seq x y z
N MET A 1 -38.18 -2.76 -36.94
CA MET A 1 -38.46 -2.23 -35.57
C MET A 1 -37.14 -2.15 -34.80
N PRO A 2 -36.58 -0.95 -34.56
CA PRO A 2 -35.37 -0.84 -33.76
C PRO A 2 -35.72 -0.78 -32.26
N LYS A 3 -35.09 -1.66 -31.48
CA LYS A 3 -35.20 -1.70 -30.02
C LYS A 3 -34.49 -0.49 -29.41
N ARG A 4 -35.25 0.28 -28.62
CA ARG A 4 -34.81 1.40 -27.79
C ARG A 4 -34.01 0.85 -26.61
N THR A 5 -32.69 1.03 -26.59
CA THR A 5 -31.85 0.73 -25.42
C THR A 5 -31.89 1.90 -24.45
N THR A 6 -32.21 1.55 -23.21
CA THR A 6 -32.38 2.38 -22.02
C THR A 6 -31.11 3.15 -21.65
N LYS A 7 -31.24 4.47 -21.46
CA LYS A 7 -30.24 5.30 -20.79
C LYS A 7 -30.14 4.87 -19.32
N SER A 8 -28.96 4.46 -18.90
CA SER A 8 -28.61 4.20 -17.50
C SER A 8 -28.61 5.51 -16.70
N ASP A 9 -29.19 5.48 -15.51
CA ASP A 9 -29.25 6.57 -14.52
C ASP A 9 -27.84 7.11 -14.17
N GLU A 10 -27.57 8.38 -14.51
CA GLU A 10 -26.43 9.14 -13.98
C GLU A 10 -26.76 9.65 -12.56
N GLN A 11 -26.35 8.90 -11.55
CA GLN A 11 -26.39 9.35 -10.16
C GLN A 11 -25.45 10.55 -9.98
N GLN A 12 -26.00 11.72 -9.67
CA GLN A 12 -25.25 12.96 -9.45
C GLN A 12 -24.11 12.75 -8.41
N PRO A 13 -22.86 13.19 -8.70
CA PRO A 13 -21.75 12.99 -7.78
C PRO A 13 -21.98 13.76 -6.47
N THR A 14 -21.77 13.07 -5.34
CA THR A 14 -21.89 13.65 -4.00
C THR A 14 -20.98 14.88 -3.85
N LEU A 15 -21.37 15.85 -3.02
CA LEU A 15 -20.60 17.10 -2.81
C LEU A 15 -19.12 16.83 -2.44
N ARG A 16 -18.85 15.73 -1.74
CA ARG A 16 -17.49 15.27 -1.42
C ARG A 16 -16.71 14.86 -2.66
N LYS A 17 -17.30 14.08 -3.57
CA LYS A 17 -16.67 13.68 -4.84
C LYS A 17 -16.33 14.89 -5.70
N ARG A 18 -17.23 15.87 -5.79
CA ARG A 18 -16.97 17.14 -6.50
C ARG A 18 -15.80 17.91 -5.88
N ALA A 19 -15.71 17.96 -4.55
CA ALA A 19 -14.60 18.60 -3.88
C ALA A 19 -13.27 17.88 -4.16
N GLN A 20 -13.27 16.54 -4.10
CA GLN A 20 -12.10 15.72 -4.45
C GLN A 20 -11.65 15.96 -5.89
N GLU A 21 -12.57 15.92 -6.85
CA GLU A 21 -12.29 16.17 -8.27
C GLU A 21 -11.68 17.56 -8.49
N LYS A 22 -12.21 18.60 -7.85
CA LYS A 22 -11.66 19.96 -7.93
C LYS A 22 -10.24 20.05 -7.39
N ILE A 23 -9.97 19.39 -6.25
CA ILE A 23 -8.63 19.36 -5.64
C ILE A 23 -7.67 18.61 -6.57
N SER A 24 -8.07 17.45 -7.10
CA SER A 24 -7.27 16.67 -8.05
C SER A 24 -6.97 17.45 -9.33
N GLN A 25 -7.96 18.16 -9.88
CA GLN A 25 -7.77 19.04 -11.04
C GLN A 25 -6.80 20.18 -10.71
N MET A 26 -6.94 20.82 -9.55
CA MET A 26 -6.04 21.89 -9.11
C MET A 26 -4.60 21.39 -8.97
N TRP A 27 -4.39 20.22 -8.36
CA TRP A 27 -3.07 19.59 -8.24
C TRP A 27 -2.45 19.29 -9.61
N SER A 28 -3.22 18.67 -10.51
CA SER A 28 -2.77 18.38 -11.87
C SER A 28 -2.42 19.65 -12.66
N ASN A 29 -3.22 20.70 -12.51
CA ASN A 29 -2.96 21.99 -13.16
C ASN A 29 -1.71 22.68 -12.63
N TRP A 30 -1.34 22.48 -11.36
CA TRP A 30 -0.07 22.98 -10.81
C TRP A 30 1.14 22.28 -11.42
N GLY A 31 1.02 20.98 -11.73
CA GLY A 31 2.06 20.22 -12.43
C GLY A 31 2.23 20.60 -13.90
N LYS A 32 1.16 21.07 -14.56
CA LYS A 32 1.19 21.54 -15.97
C LYS A 32 1.62 23.00 -16.13
N ALA A 33 1.87 23.72 -15.04
CA ALA A 33 2.25 25.13 -15.11
C ALA A 33 3.65 25.27 -15.77
N PRO A 34 3.88 26.28 -16.62
CA PRO A 34 5.17 26.49 -17.30
C PRO A 34 6.31 26.87 -16.33
N GLY A 35 5.98 27.26 -15.09
CA GLY A 35 6.94 27.60 -14.05
C GLY A 35 6.31 28.23 -12.81
N GLY A 36 7.15 28.77 -11.94
CA GLY A 36 6.74 29.50 -10.73
C GLY A 36 6.50 28.62 -9.51
N TRP A 37 5.87 29.20 -8.49
CA TRP A 37 5.69 28.54 -7.19
C TRP A 37 4.79 27.30 -7.27
N LYS A 38 3.79 27.29 -8.16
CA LYS A 38 2.86 26.15 -8.34
C LYS A 38 3.59 24.88 -8.79
N LEU A 39 4.44 25.00 -9.80
CA LEU A 39 5.27 23.88 -10.28
C LEU A 39 6.26 23.43 -9.20
N LYS A 40 6.89 24.37 -8.48
CA LYS A 40 7.79 24.05 -7.35
C LYS A 40 7.06 23.29 -6.25
N VAL A 41 5.83 23.68 -5.91
CA VAL A 41 5.01 23.01 -4.88
C VAL A 41 4.60 21.61 -5.34
N HIS A 42 4.15 21.45 -6.58
CA HIS A 42 3.81 20.14 -7.13
C HIS A 42 5.04 19.21 -7.14
N THR A 43 6.16 19.65 -7.73
CA THR A 43 7.38 18.84 -7.81
C THR A 43 7.97 18.51 -6.44
N TYR A 44 7.94 19.45 -5.50
CA TYR A 44 8.37 19.19 -4.12
C TYR A 44 7.42 18.22 -3.41
N GLY A 45 6.11 18.36 -3.60
CA GLY A 45 5.11 17.46 -3.05
C GLY A 45 5.28 16.03 -3.54
N GLU A 46 5.47 15.82 -4.85
CA GLU A 46 5.75 14.49 -5.42
C GLU A 46 7.02 13.89 -4.81
N LYS A 47 8.13 14.66 -4.77
CA LYS A 47 9.38 14.22 -4.12
C LYS A 47 9.21 13.88 -2.64
N LEU A 48 8.32 14.58 -1.95
CA LEU A 48 8.04 14.34 -0.54
C LEU A 48 7.27 13.04 -0.34
N VAL A 49 6.27 12.76 -1.20
CA VAL A 49 5.53 11.49 -1.21
C VAL A 49 6.47 10.33 -1.50
N ASP A 50 7.42 10.49 -2.43
CA ASP A 50 8.40 9.45 -2.78
C ASP A 50 9.38 9.12 -1.65
N ARG A 51 9.58 10.05 -0.70
CA ARG A 51 10.40 9.82 0.50
C ARG A 51 9.67 9.09 1.62
N ILE A 52 8.34 8.99 1.55
CA ILE A 52 7.57 8.30 2.58
C ILE A 52 7.70 6.81 2.35
N ASP A 53 7.95 6.07 3.42
CA ASP A 53 8.07 4.61 3.40
C ASP A 53 6.89 3.97 2.68
N PHE A 54 7.19 3.11 1.71
CA PHE A 54 6.17 2.46 0.88
C PHE A 54 5.17 1.67 1.71
N GLU A 55 5.59 1.10 2.84
CA GLU A 55 4.70 0.35 3.74
C GLU A 55 3.67 1.27 4.39
N GLU A 56 4.05 2.51 4.73
CA GLU A 56 3.11 3.49 5.27
C GLU A 56 2.06 3.87 4.21
N LEU A 57 2.50 4.12 2.98
CA LEU A 57 1.59 4.48 1.88
C LEU A 57 0.68 3.31 1.48
N ALA A 58 1.21 2.09 1.45
CA ALA A 58 0.43 0.88 1.17
C ALA A 58 -0.63 0.65 2.26
N LEU A 59 -0.27 0.74 3.53
CA LEU A 59 -1.24 0.64 4.63
C LEU A 59 -2.26 1.78 4.59
N ALA A 60 -1.80 3.00 4.33
CA ALA A 60 -2.67 4.15 4.22
C ALA A 60 -3.55 4.11 2.96
N SER A 61 -3.29 3.27 1.95
CA SER A 61 -4.18 3.16 0.78
C SER A 61 -5.37 2.25 1.06
N ILE A 62 -5.21 1.25 1.93
CA ILE A 62 -6.27 0.31 2.31
C ILE A 62 -7.48 1.08 2.86
N ASP A 63 -8.65 0.80 2.32
CA ASP A 63 -9.91 1.34 2.80
C ASP A 63 -10.60 0.31 3.70
N THR A 64 -10.41 0.47 5.00
CA THR A 64 -11.02 -0.40 6.02
C THR A 64 -12.55 -0.30 6.05
N SER A 65 -13.15 0.71 5.41
CA SER A 65 -14.61 0.86 5.32
C SER A 65 -15.24 0.02 4.21
N LEU A 66 -14.46 -0.29 3.17
CA LEU A 66 -14.86 -1.14 2.05
C LEU A 66 -14.53 -2.62 2.27
N GLY A 67 -13.63 -2.90 3.22
CA GLY A 67 -13.28 -4.26 3.62
C GLY A 67 -14.40 -4.98 4.38
N PRO A 68 -14.35 -6.33 4.47
CA PRO A 68 -15.29 -7.10 5.25
C PRO A 68 -15.37 -6.58 6.69
N LYS A 69 -16.61 -6.37 7.18
CA LYS A 69 -16.81 -5.92 8.56
C LYS A 69 -16.41 -7.06 9.49
N ILE A 70 -15.58 -6.73 10.46
CA ILE A 70 -15.00 -7.71 11.36
C ILE A 70 -16.06 -8.39 12.25
N SER A 71 -17.21 -7.75 12.44
CA SER A 71 -18.40 -8.30 13.08
C SER A 71 -19.08 -9.42 12.28
N GLN A 72 -18.85 -9.49 10.97
CA GLN A 72 -19.42 -10.51 10.08
C GLN A 72 -18.52 -11.74 9.93
N LEU A 73 -17.27 -11.67 10.39
CA LEU A 73 -16.24 -12.69 10.21
C LEU A 73 -16.29 -13.84 11.24
N GLY A 74 -17.32 -13.90 12.08
CA GLY A 74 -17.52 -15.00 13.04
C GLY A 74 -16.57 -14.94 14.23
N THR A 75 -17.12 -15.10 15.42
CA THR A 75 -16.37 -15.30 16.67
C THR A 75 -16.32 -16.80 16.91
N HIS A 76 -15.15 -17.42 16.88
CA HIS A 76 -14.99 -18.84 17.24
C HIS A 76 -14.72 -19.05 18.74
N ASP A 77 -14.81 -18.00 19.57
CA ASP A 77 -14.68 -18.09 21.02
C ASP A 77 -16.02 -18.35 21.73
N SER A 78 -16.25 -19.62 22.04
CA SER A 78 -16.72 -20.15 23.33
C SER A 78 -17.42 -19.18 24.30
N ALA A 79 -18.71 -18.86 24.07
CA ALA A 79 -19.73 -18.69 25.12
C ALA A 79 -21.13 -18.46 24.52
N GLY A 80 -21.87 -19.55 24.32
CA GLY A 80 -23.32 -19.60 24.52
C GLY A 80 -24.19 -18.53 23.86
N LYS A 81 -24.27 -18.50 22.53
CA LYS A 81 -25.49 -18.03 21.86
C LYS A 81 -25.70 -18.76 20.55
N LYS A 82 -26.58 -19.77 20.57
CA LYS A 82 -27.07 -20.46 19.37
C LYS A 82 -27.80 -19.42 18.49
N LEU A 83 -27.11 -18.86 17.52
CA LEU A 83 -27.72 -18.10 16.43
C LEU A 83 -27.77 -19.00 15.19
N SER A 84 -28.96 -19.05 14.59
CA SER A 84 -29.43 -19.94 13.52
C SER A 84 -28.41 -20.35 12.46
N GLU A 85 -28.34 -21.66 12.18
CA GLU A 85 -27.52 -22.32 11.13
C GLU A 85 -27.76 -21.78 9.70
N GLN A 86 -28.78 -20.96 9.49
CA GLN A 86 -29.06 -20.32 8.20
C GLN A 86 -28.29 -19.02 7.96
N GLN A 87 -27.68 -18.40 8.98
CA GLN A 87 -26.87 -17.18 8.83
C GLN A 87 -25.36 -17.46 8.66
N ALA A 88 -24.90 -18.68 9.00
CA ALA A 88 -23.50 -19.09 8.90
C ALA A 88 -23.01 -19.38 7.46
N LYS A 89 -23.93 -19.47 6.48
CA LYS A 89 -23.58 -19.74 5.07
C LYS A 89 -23.35 -18.48 4.22
N THR A 90 -23.60 -17.31 4.77
CA THR A 90 -23.54 -16.03 4.04
C THR A 90 -22.35 -15.20 4.53
N HIS A 91 -21.23 -15.33 3.80
CA HIS A 91 -20.01 -14.50 3.84
C HIS A 91 -18.90 -14.87 4.85
N THR A 92 -18.32 -16.06 4.72
CA THR A 92 -16.90 -16.24 5.07
C THR A 92 -16.08 -15.49 4.02
N VAL A 93 -15.76 -14.21 4.29
CA VAL A 93 -14.94 -13.42 3.38
C VAL A 93 -13.50 -13.89 3.52
N SER A 94 -13.03 -14.57 2.48
CA SER A 94 -11.69 -15.14 2.41
C SER A 94 -10.82 -14.29 1.47
N ILE A 95 -9.72 -13.74 2.00
CA ILE A 95 -8.82 -12.84 1.28
C ILE A 95 -7.53 -13.60 0.96
N PRO A 96 -7.24 -13.89 -0.32
CA PRO A 96 -6.01 -14.57 -0.70
C PRO A 96 -4.80 -13.63 -0.59
N LEU A 97 -3.80 -14.04 0.20
CA LEU A 97 -2.46 -13.44 0.23
C LEU A 97 -1.59 -14.15 -0.81
N ILE A 98 -1.43 -13.50 -1.95
CA ILE A 98 -0.73 -14.06 -3.10
C ILE A 98 0.79 -13.93 -2.93
N TYR A 99 1.52 -15.02 -3.17
CA TYR A 99 2.99 -15.03 -3.12
C TYR A 99 3.60 -15.93 -4.22
N PRO A 100 4.86 -15.68 -4.65
CA PRO A 100 5.57 -16.54 -5.58
C PRO A 100 6.28 -17.70 -4.81
N PRO A 101 5.78 -18.94 -4.84
CA PRO A 101 6.31 -20.02 -4.01
C PRO A 101 7.76 -20.38 -4.34
N SER A 102 8.19 -20.22 -5.60
CA SER A 102 9.57 -20.53 -6.02
C SER A 102 10.62 -19.62 -5.36
N PHE A 103 10.21 -18.42 -4.92
CA PHE A 103 11.10 -17.42 -4.30
C PHE A 103 10.84 -17.24 -2.81
N VAL A 104 9.66 -17.61 -2.31
CA VAL A 104 9.26 -17.49 -0.90
C VAL A 104 8.92 -18.86 -0.33
N SER A 105 9.90 -19.79 -0.39
CA SER A 105 9.74 -21.17 0.04
C SER A 105 10.01 -21.41 1.54
N SER A 106 10.82 -20.56 2.19
CA SER A 106 11.29 -20.77 3.58
C SER A 106 10.59 -19.90 4.63
N VAL A 107 9.83 -18.89 4.20
CA VAL A 107 9.20 -17.90 5.08
C VAL A 107 7.69 -18.02 4.94
N ASP A 108 6.98 -18.12 6.07
CA ASP A 108 5.52 -17.99 6.07
C ASP A 108 5.15 -16.53 5.73
N PRO A 109 4.54 -16.27 4.56
CA PRO A 109 4.24 -14.91 4.13
C PRO A 109 3.22 -14.24 5.04
N LEU A 110 2.34 -15.01 5.68
CA LEU A 110 1.36 -14.47 6.62
C LEU A 110 2.02 -14.05 7.93
N ALA A 111 2.90 -14.89 8.49
CA ALA A 111 3.65 -14.56 9.70
C ALA A 111 4.56 -13.32 9.50
N ASN A 112 5.25 -13.23 8.36
CA ASN A 112 6.08 -12.07 8.03
C ASN A 112 5.24 -10.78 7.92
N LEU A 113 4.04 -10.86 7.29
CA LEU A 113 3.12 -9.74 7.25
C LEU A 113 2.71 -9.31 8.67
N GLN A 114 2.30 -10.26 9.53
CA GLN A 114 1.91 -9.97 10.91
C GLN A 114 3.04 -9.28 11.69
N GLU A 115 4.27 -9.80 11.58
CA GLU A 115 5.44 -9.23 12.25
C GLU A 115 5.65 -7.77 11.84
N GLN A 116 5.63 -7.47 10.54
CA GLN A 116 5.78 -6.11 10.02
C GLN A 116 4.68 -5.16 10.52
N LEU A 117 3.44 -5.65 10.58
CA LEU A 117 2.31 -4.87 11.08
C LEU A 117 2.45 -4.54 12.57
N VAL A 118 2.83 -5.53 13.39
CA VAL A 118 3.02 -5.36 14.83
C VAL A 118 4.17 -4.38 15.11
N LEU A 119 5.29 -4.54 14.42
CA LEU A 119 6.48 -3.71 14.61
C LEU A 119 6.21 -2.22 14.29
N ARG A 120 5.44 -1.94 13.24
CA ARG A 120 5.25 -0.57 12.73
C ARG A 120 4.01 0.15 13.27
N SER A 121 2.98 -0.58 13.71
CA SER A 121 1.75 -0.01 14.24
C SER A 121 1.94 1.04 15.37
N PRO A 122 2.77 0.81 16.41
CA PRO A 122 2.94 1.81 17.48
C PRO A 122 3.65 3.08 16.98
N LEU A 123 4.53 2.96 15.98
CA LEU A 123 5.21 4.11 15.37
C LEU A 123 4.21 5.03 14.66
N HIS A 124 3.28 4.47 13.90
CA HIS A 124 2.22 5.23 13.24
C HIS A 124 1.30 5.94 14.25
N ARG A 125 0.93 5.26 15.35
CA ARG A 125 0.13 5.86 16.43
C ARG A 125 0.86 7.05 17.07
N ARG A 126 2.15 6.91 17.41
CA ARG A 126 2.95 7.99 18.01
C ARG A 126 3.10 9.17 17.05
N LYS A 127 3.43 8.90 15.79
CA LYS A 127 3.58 9.95 14.76
C LYS A 127 2.26 10.67 14.48
N THR A 128 1.12 9.98 14.54
CA THR A 128 -0.21 10.63 14.43
C THR A 128 -0.36 11.74 15.47
N TRP A 129 -0.14 11.44 16.75
CA TRP A 129 -0.27 12.42 17.83
C TRP A 129 0.77 13.54 17.76
N PHE A 130 1.99 13.22 17.34
CA PHE A 130 3.01 14.22 17.06
C PHE A 130 2.51 15.25 16.04
N TRP A 131 2.02 14.81 14.88
CA TRP A 131 1.52 15.73 13.85
C TRP A 131 0.26 16.48 14.30
N VAL A 132 -0.65 15.84 15.05
CA VAL A 132 -1.81 16.53 15.65
C VAL A 132 -1.38 17.68 16.55
N GLY A 133 -0.31 17.50 17.34
CA GLY A 133 0.26 18.58 18.17
C GLY A 133 0.91 19.72 17.37
N VAL A 134 1.44 19.43 16.17
CA VAL A 134 2.08 20.42 15.29
C VAL A 134 1.06 21.25 14.48
N ILE A 135 -0.14 20.71 14.23
CA ILE A 135 -1.22 21.42 13.50
C ILE A 135 -1.50 22.83 14.04
N PRO A 136 -1.75 23.06 15.35
CA PRO A 136 -2.03 24.41 15.86
C PRO A 136 -0.85 25.38 15.66
N LEU A 137 0.39 24.90 15.66
CA LEU A 137 1.57 25.73 15.41
C LEU A 137 1.65 26.21 13.95
N THR A 138 1.12 25.43 13.01
CA THR A 138 1.14 25.76 11.58
C THR A 138 -0.11 26.50 11.10
N ALA A 139 -1.15 26.62 11.94
CA ALA A 139 -2.38 27.34 11.61
C ALA A 139 -2.19 28.85 11.30
N PRO A 140 -1.31 29.61 12.01
CA PRO A 140 -1.15 31.06 11.77
C PRO A 140 -0.68 31.44 10.36
N PHE A 141 -0.01 30.53 9.64
CA PHE A 141 0.43 30.76 8.25
C PHE A 141 -0.75 30.89 7.25
N MET A 142 -1.99 30.66 7.68
CA MET A 142 -3.20 30.90 6.88
C MET A 142 -3.42 32.39 6.56
N LEU A 143 -2.81 33.31 7.32
CA LEU A 143 -3.00 34.75 7.15
C LEU A 143 -2.29 35.35 5.91
N ILE A 144 -1.50 34.57 5.17
CA ILE A 144 -0.76 35.04 3.99
C ILE A 144 -1.61 34.84 2.71
N PRO A 145 -2.04 35.91 2.03
CA PRO A 145 -3.04 35.82 0.95
C PRO A 145 -2.54 35.24 -0.39
N VAL A 146 -1.22 35.10 -0.58
CA VAL A 146 -0.63 34.73 -1.87
C VAL A 146 -0.42 33.22 -2.04
N ILE A 147 -0.19 32.49 -0.93
CA ILE A 147 0.20 31.07 -0.95
C ILE A 147 -0.77 30.32 -0.03
N PRO A 148 -1.39 29.21 -0.47
CA PRO A 148 -2.19 28.38 0.42
C PRO A 148 -1.30 27.91 1.60
N ASN A 149 -1.88 27.70 2.79
CA ASN A 149 -1.12 27.25 3.96
C ASN A 149 -0.67 25.79 3.81
N LEU A 150 0.31 25.56 2.93
CA LEU A 150 0.89 24.26 2.63
C LEU A 150 1.47 23.59 3.89
N PRO A 151 2.15 24.30 4.81
CA PRO A 151 2.61 23.70 6.07
C PRO A 151 1.46 23.08 6.87
N PHE A 152 0.34 23.77 7.02
CA PHE A 152 -0.84 23.25 7.72
C PHE A 152 -1.44 22.05 7.00
N PHE A 153 -1.71 22.17 5.70
CA PHE A 153 -2.29 21.05 4.94
C PHE A 153 -1.39 19.82 4.96
N PHE A 154 -0.07 20.01 4.90
CA PHE A 154 0.89 18.94 5.07
C PHE A 154 0.79 18.29 6.44
N CYS A 155 0.74 19.07 7.54
CA CYS A 155 0.61 18.52 8.90
C CYS A 155 -0.69 17.72 9.08
N VAL A 156 -1.81 18.27 8.60
CA VAL A 156 -3.12 17.58 8.63
C VAL A 156 -3.07 16.29 7.82
N TRP A 157 -2.52 16.35 6.60
CA TRP A 157 -2.36 15.18 5.76
C TRP A 157 -1.46 14.13 6.41
N ARG A 158 -0.32 14.51 7.01
CA ARG A 158 0.57 13.59 7.74
C ARG A 158 -0.09 12.95 8.95
N ALA A 159 -0.86 13.71 9.72
CA ALA A 159 -1.64 13.16 10.82
C ALA A 159 -2.66 12.14 10.30
N TRP A 160 -3.37 12.47 9.23
CA TRP A 160 -4.34 11.58 8.59
C TRP A 160 -3.69 10.30 8.03
N THR A 161 -2.59 10.39 7.27
CA THR A 161 -1.95 9.21 6.68
C THR A 161 -1.44 8.24 7.73
N HIS A 162 -0.82 8.76 8.81
CA HIS A 162 -0.38 7.93 9.92
C HIS A 162 -1.54 7.28 10.67
N TRP A 163 -2.64 8.02 10.87
CA TRP A 163 -3.83 7.46 11.49
C TRP A 163 -4.44 6.35 10.63
N LYS A 164 -4.53 6.56 9.31
CA LYS A 164 -5.03 5.57 8.35
C LYS A 164 -4.15 4.34 8.31
N ALA A 165 -2.83 4.50 8.27
CA ALA A 165 -1.88 3.39 8.32
C ALA A 165 -2.02 2.58 9.62
N HIS A 166 -2.10 3.25 10.78
CA HIS A 166 -2.33 2.56 12.06
C HIS A 166 -3.65 1.78 12.08
N LYS A 167 -4.74 2.38 11.60
CA LYS A 167 -6.05 1.72 11.50
C LYS A 167 -6.02 0.52 10.55
N ALA A 168 -5.35 0.64 9.41
CA ALA A 168 -5.17 -0.45 8.47
C ALA A 168 -4.33 -1.58 9.06
N SER A 169 -3.24 -1.28 9.79
CA SER A 169 -2.44 -2.31 10.45
C SER A 169 -3.24 -3.09 11.49
N SER A 170 -4.00 -2.40 12.35
CA SER A 170 -4.88 -3.07 13.31
C SER A 170 -5.96 -3.90 12.63
N TYR A 171 -6.54 -3.38 11.55
CA TYR A 171 -7.56 -4.08 10.77
C TYR A 171 -7.02 -5.38 10.14
N LEU A 172 -5.85 -5.31 9.49
CA LEU A 172 -5.20 -6.49 8.89
C LEU A 172 -4.79 -7.52 9.94
N LEU A 173 -4.30 -7.09 11.09
CA LEU A 173 -3.97 -7.99 12.20
C LEU A 173 -5.21 -8.73 12.72
N GLU A 174 -6.33 -8.02 12.85
CA GLU A 174 -7.59 -8.62 13.27
C GLU A 174 -8.15 -9.59 12.23
N LEU A 175 -8.03 -9.27 10.93
CA LEU A 175 -8.39 -10.20 9.85
C LEU A 175 -7.52 -11.46 9.87
N SER A 176 -6.22 -11.29 10.09
CA SER A 176 -5.29 -12.41 10.16
C SER A 176 -5.56 -13.31 11.37
N ASN A 177 -5.85 -12.73 12.54
CA ASN A 177 -6.19 -13.49 13.75
C ASN A 177 -7.52 -14.26 13.63
N LYS A 178 -8.41 -13.84 12.75
CA LYS A 178 -9.69 -14.52 12.45
C LYS A 178 -9.60 -15.51 11.28
N GLU A 179 -8.39 -15.83 10.84
CA GLU A 179 -8.14 -16.72 9.69
C GLU A 179 -8.83 -16.27 8.39
N ALA A 180 -9.14 -14.97 8.27
CA ALA A 180 -9.78 -14.40 7.08
C ALA A 180 -8.80 -14.29 5.91
N ILE A 181 -7.51 -14.21 6.21
CA ILE A 181 -6.41 -14.11 5.24
C ILE A 181 -5.76 -15.48 5.12
N HIS A 182 -5.79 -16.05 3.93
CA HIS A 182 -5.14 -17.33 3.64
C HIS A 182 -4.01 -17.14 2.64
N THR A 183 -2.94 -17.92 2.76
CA THR A 183 -1.84 -17.89 1.80
C THR A 183 -2.24 -18.61 0.53
N SER A 184 -1.99 -18.00 -0.63
CA SER A 184 -2.34 -18.55 -1.94
C SER A 184 -1.12 -18.49 -2.85
N PRO A 185 -0.51 -19.64 -3.22
CA PRO A 185 0.60 -19.66 -4.15
C PRO A 185 0.12 -19.25 -5.55
N SER A 186 0.88 -18.40 -6.25
CA SER A 186 0.57 -18.01 -7.62
C SER A 186 1.66 -18.42 -8.60
N GLU A 187 1.33 -19.33 -9.50
CA GLU A 187 2.17 -19.74 -10.62
C GLU A 187 2.40 -18.59 -11.61
N ASP A 188 1.43 -17.70 -11.78
CA ASP A 188 1.56 -16.56 -12.67
C ASP A 188 2.58 -15.56 -12.14
N LEU A 189 2.62 -15.37 -10.81
CA LEU A 189 3.65 -14.56 -10.18
C LEU A 189 5.02 -15.24 -10.30
N ASP A 190 5.11 -16.55 -10.10
CA ASP A 190 6.36 -17.29 -10.30
C ASP A 190 6.93 -17.14 -11.71
N LYS A 191 6.10 -17.26 -12.76
CA LYS A 191 6.55 -17.06 -14.15
C LYS A 191 7.11 -15.66 -14.39
N VAL A 192 6.49 -14.65 -13.79
CA VAL A 192 6.95 -13.25 -13.89
C VAL A 192 8.32 -13.09 -13.23
N TYR A 193 8.49 -13.63 -12.02
CA TYR A 193 9.76 -13.56 -11.30
C TYR A 193 10.86 -14.43 -11.93
N GLU A 194 10.53 -15.61 -12.46
CA GLU A 194 11.45 -16.44 -13.24
C GLU A 194 11.94 -15.75 -14.51
N LYS A 195 11.02 -15.09 -15.24
CA LYS A 195 11.40 -14.32 -16.42
C LYS A 195 12.34 -13.18 -16.03
N ALA A 196 12.07 -12.49 -14.92
CA ALA A 196 12.91 -11.42 -14.42
C ALA A 196 14.31 -11.92 -14.00
N SER A 197 14.39 -13.06 -13.30
CA SER A 197 15.66 -13.63 -12.85
C SER A 197 16.53 -14.10 -14.03
N ARG A 198 15.94 -14.63 -15.11
CA ARG A 198 16.66 -15.02 -16.34
C ARG A 198 17.30 -13.84 -17.08
N LEU A 199 16.83 -12.61 -16.85
CA LEU A 199 17.38 -11.40 -17.45
C LEU A 199 18.63 -10.88 -16.71
N LEU A 200 19.05 -11.54 -15.62
CA LEU A 200 20.25 -11.17 -14.89
C LEU A 200 21.53 -11.64 -15.61
N PRO A 201 22.58 -10.80 -15.67
CA PRO A 201 23.86 -11.16 -16.28
C PRO A 201 24.58 -12.34 -15.60
N TYR A 202 24.21 -12.65 -14.35
CA TYR A 202 24.71 -13.79 -13.61
C TYR A 202 23.53 -14.73 -13.30
N PRO A 203 23.57 -16.01 -13.71
CA PRO A 203 22.58 -16.96 -13.26
C PRO A 203 22.78 -17.14 -11.75
N SER A 204 21.80 -16.73 -10.95
CA SER A 204 21.71 -17.11 -9.55
C SER A 204 21.71 -18.64 -9.51
N ARG A 205 22.89 -19.21 -9.19
CA ARG A 205 23.07 -20.65 -8.98
C ARG A 205 22.02 -21.06 -7.96
N GLY A 206 21.23 -22.07 -8.31
CA GLY A 206 20.07 -22.50 -7.53
C GLY A 206 20.35 -22.48 -6.03
N ILE A 207 19.42 -21.87 -5.29
CA ILE A 207 19.43 -21.79 -3.84
C ILE A 207 19.60 -23.21 -3.30
N ASN A 208 20.82 -23.54 -2.86
CA ASN A 208 21.02 -24.70 -2.03
C ASN A 208 20.32 -24.41 -0.71
N LYS A 209 19.33 -25.24 -0.39
CA LYS A 209 18.68 -25.32 0.91
C LYS A 209 19.75 -25.56 1.96
N GLU A 210 20.17 -24.52 2.67
CA GLU A 210 20.71 -24.55 4.04
C GLU A 210 21.31 -23.17 4.38
N HIS A 211 20.47 -22.25 4.85
CA HIS A 211 20.89 -21.28 5.86
C HIS A 211 19.64 -20.73 6.58
N ASN A 212 19.54 -21.06 7.87
CA ASN A 212 18.46 -20.67 8.80
C ASN A 212 18.64 -19.25 9.37
N ASP A 213 19.15 -18.31 8.59
CA ASP A 213 19.23 -16.91 9.02
C ASP A 213 18.16 -16.09 8.31
N LEU A 214 17.28 -15.48 9.12
CA LEU A 214 16.22 -14.55 8.73
C LEU A 214 16.80 -13.23 8.20
N LYS A 215 17.57 -13.29 7.11
CA LYS A 215 17.96 -12.11 6.34
C LYS A 215 17.20 -12.16 5.02
N PHE A 216 16.47 -11.10 4.74
CA PHE A 216 15.91 -10.83 3.43
C PHE A 216 17.09 -10.83 2.44
N ASP A 217 17.20 -11.87 1.61
CA ASP A 217 18.35 -12.04 0.72
C ASP A 217 18.52 -10.77 -0.14
N SER A 218 19.68 -10.12 -0.05
CA SER A 218 20.05 -8.95 -0.87
C SER A 218 19.88 -9.21 -2.38
N ASN A 219 19.87 -10.48 -2.77
CA ASN A 219 19.56 -10.95 -4.11
C ASN A 219 18.16 -10.58 -4.60
N ILE A 220 17.14 -10.45 -3.73
CA ILE A 220 15.74 -10.16 -4.12
C ILE A 220 15.61 -8.78 -4.78
N VAL A 221 16.36 -7.80 -4.29
CA VAL A 221 16.41 -6.45 -4.88
C VAL A 221 17.09 -6.49 -6.24
N GLN A 222 18.04 -7.40 -6.43
CA GLN A 222 18.72 -7.64 -7.69
C GLN A 222 17.86 -8.44 -8.69
N LEU A 223 16.74 -9.07 -8.27
CA LEU A 223 15.89 -9.91 -9.13
C LEU A 223 15.15 -9.16 -10.25
N LEU A 224 15.05 -7.82 -10.18
CA LEU A 224 14.26 -7.01 -11.10
C LEU A 224 15.14 -6.01 -11.85
N PRO A 225 15.91 -6.46 -12.87
CA PRO A 225 16.79 -5.57 -13.64
C PRO A 225 15.99 -4.52 -14.43
N ASN A 226 14.73 -4.83 -14.79
CA ASN A 226 13.78 -3.87 -15.34
C ASN A 226 12.47 -3.87 -14.53
N PRO A 227 12.37 -3.07 -13.45
CA PRO A 227 11.22 -3.07 -12.57
C PRO A 227 9.97 -2.50 -13.26
N ALA A 228 10.12 -1.54 -14.18
CA ALA A 228 9.01 -0.94 -14.91
C ALA A 228 8.23 -1.97 -15.74
N GLN A 229 8.94 -2.76 -16.55
CA GLN A 229 8.30 -3.79 -17.38
C GLN A 229 7.66 -4.89 -16.53
N THR A 230 8.36 -5.33 -15.47
CA THR A 230 7.87 -6.42 -14.62
C THR A 230 6.62 -6.01 -13.84
N VAL A 231 6.62 -4.81 -13.26
CA VAL A 231 5.46 -4.27 -12.55
C VAL A 231 4.28 -4.06 -13.51
N SER A 232 4.51 -3.57 -14.73
CA SER A 232 3.44 -3.45 -15.74
C SER A 232 2.78 -4.81 -16.01
N HIS A 233 3.58 -5.87 -16.20
CA HIS A 233 3.05 -7.21 -16.39
C HIS A 233 2.22 -7.71 -15.20
N ILE A 234 2.63 -7.42 -13.96
CA ILE A 234 1.86 -7.78 -12.75
C ILE A 234 0.55 -6.98 -12.71
N VAL A 235 0.60 -5.69 -12.99
CA VAL A 235 -0.59 -4.82 -13.00
C VAL A 235 -1.60 -5.30 -14.04
N ASP A 236 -1.13 -5.68 -15.24
CA ASP A 236 -1.98 -6.21 -16.29
C ASP A 236 -2.56 -7.60 -15.92
N ALA A 237 -1.73 -8.50 -15.38
CA ALA A 237 -2.15 -9.85 -15.00
C ALA A 237 -3.23 -9.87 -13.92
N TYR A 238 -3.13 -8.98 -12.93
CA TYR A 238 -4.07 -8.89 -11.81
C TYR A 238 -5.09 -7.76 -11.96
N SER A 239 -5.14 -7.09 -13.14
CA SER A 239 -6.04 -5.96 -13.41
C SER A 239 -5.99 -4.87 -12.31
N LEU A 240 -4.78 -4.54 -11.86
CA LEU A 240 -4.57 -3.59 -10.78
C LEU A 240 -4.72 -2.15 -11.28
N SER A 241 -5.03 -1.24 -10.34
CA SER A 241 -5.08 0.20 -10.61
C SER A 241 -3.70 0.78 -10.97
N LYS A 242 -3.66 1.88 -11.71
CA LYS A 242 -2.41 2.61 -12.04
C LYS A 242 -1.70 3.14 -10.80
N GLU A 243 -2.43 3.38 -9.71
CA GLU A 243 -1.87 3.74 -8.41
C GLU A 243 -1.03 2.60 -7.81
N ALA A 244 -1.43 1.35 -8.04
CA ALA A 244 -0.68 0.18 -7.59
C ALA A 244 0.67 0.07 -8.31
N GLU A 245 0.71 0.34 -9.62
CA GLU A 245 1.95 0.38 -10.41
C GLU A 245 2.97 1.33 -9.79
N ARG A 246 2.56 2.58 -9.52
CA ARG A 246 3.43 3.59 -8.88
C ARG A 246 3.88 3.17 -7.50
N SER A 247 2.99 2.56 -6.72
CA SER A 247 3.31 2.10 -5.37
C SER A 247 4.35 0.98 -5.39
N MET A 248 4.22 0.02 -6.32
CA MET A 248 5.17 -1.07 -6.48
C MET A 248 6.54 -0.57 -6.95
N LEU A 249 6.58 0.33 -7.94
CA LEU A 249 7.84 0.93 -8.40
C LEU A 249 8.55 1.69 -7.28
N ARG A 250 7.80 2.45 -6.47
CA ARG A 250 8.35 3.13 -5.29
C ARG A 250 8.91 2.14 -4.27
N ALA A 251 8.19 1.05 -4.00
CA ALA A 251 8.64 0.02 -3.08
C ALA A 251 9.95 -0.62 -3.53
N ILE A 252 10.07 -0.95 -4.83
CA ILE A 252 11.28 -1.53 -5.40
C ILE A 252 12.46 -0.54 -5.30
N GLU A 253 12.25 0.73 -5.65
CA GLU A 253 13.31 1.73 -5.58
C GLU A 253 13.76 1.99 -4.14
N GLN A 254 12.83 2.06 -3.19
CA GLN A 254 13.18 2.20 -1.77
C GLN A 254 13.90 0.97 -1.23
N ALA A 255 13.49 -0.24 -1.61
CA ALA A 255 14.19 -1.47 -1.25
C ALA A 255 15.62 -1.49 -1.84
N ARG A 256 15.78 -1.04 -3.08
CA ARG A 256 17.09 -0.88 -3.73
C ARG A 256 18.02 0.05 -2.98
N ILE A 257 17.53 1.21 -2.58
CA ILE A 257 18.30 2.19 -1.80
C ILE A 257 18.67 1.60 -0.43
N ARG A 258 17.75 0.93 0.25
CA ARG A 258 18.00 0.30 1.57
C ARG A 258 19.10 -0.79 1.47
N SER A 259 19.04 -1.66 0.46
CA SER A 259 20.06 -2.70 0.23
C SER A 259 21.47 -2.11 0.02
N GLN A 260 21.57 -1.05 -0.80
CA GLN A 260 22.85 -0.39 -1.06
C GLN A 260 23.45 0.26 0.20
N ILE A 261 22.60 0.79 1.08
CA ILE A 261 23.03 1.37 2.36
C ILE A 261 23.53 0.27 3.30
N ASP A 262 22.85 -0.87 3.35
CA ASP A 262 23.23 -1.99 4.20
C ASP A 262 24.56 -2.63 3.73
N GLU A 263 24.77 -2.77 2.42
CA GLU A 263 26.04 -3.19 1.82
C GLU A 263 27.17 -2.24 2.21
N ALA A 264 26.98 -0.93 2.00
CA ALA A 264 27.99 0.08 2.34
C ALA A 264 28.33 0.10 3.84
N LYS A 265 27.37 -0.20 4.72
CA LYS A 265 27.59 -0.32 6.17
C LYS A 265 28.30 -1.61 6.57
N SER A 266 28.16 -2.68 5.77
CA SER A 266 28.85 -3.95 6.00
C SER A 266 30.32 -3.93 5.56
N GLU A 267 30.67 -3.04 4.63
CA GLU A 267 32.04 -2.82 4.13
C GLU A 267 32.85 -1.82 4.97
N SER A 268 32.20 -1.05 5.85
CA SER A 268 32.80 -0.04 6.75
C SER A 268 33.06 -0.57 8.16
#